data_AF-A0A1G4YN55-F1
#
_entry.id   AF-A0A1G4YN55-F1
#
_cell.length_a   1.000
_cell.length_b   1.000
_cell.length_c   1.000
_cell.angle_alpha   90.00
_cell.angle_beta   90.00
_cell.angle_gamma   90.00
#
_symmetry.space_group_name_H-M   'P 1'
#
loop_
_entity.id
_entity.type
_entity.pdbx_description
1 polymer ?
#
loop_
_entity_poly.entity_id
_entity_poly.type
_entity_poly.pdbx_seq_one_letter_code
_entity_poly.pdbx_strand_id
1 'polypeptide(L)'
;MTTTELSLDVTDLSAGPADQRTTAADTTPRRPSLSPSRAADFKTCPLLYRFRTIDRLPEKKSRAAVRGTLVHAVLEKLYDLPAAERTVAAARELVDPAWVELREEPGVAELFDPPAEGTEKPAETLEAWLASAGDLVETYFRLEDPTRIQPEGREELVQVTLPDGLLLRGYVDRLDVARNGALRVVDYKTGGMPREAFEAKALFQMKFYALVLWRTRGVVAAQLKLIYLKNGDVLTYAPDEAELLRFERTLQAIWAAIGKAVETGDFRPNRSRLCSWCDHQAFCPSFGGTPPPFPAEAAAAAGWRTTLPMTTTA
;
A
#
# COMPACT_ATOMS: atom_id res chain seq x y z
N MET A 1 29.02 -50.62 21.40
CA MET A 1 29.61 -49.57 22.24
C MET A 1 30.10 -48.47 21.31
N THR A 2 29.67 -47.22 21.33
CA THR A 2 28.64 -46.49 22.09
C THR A 2 28.49 -45.18 21.31
N THR A 3 27.24 -44.82 21.02
CA THR A 3 26.66 -43.47 20.86
C THR A 3 27.59 -42.25 20.75
N THR A 4 27.25 -41.32 19.86
CA THR A 4 26.94 -39.92 20.24
C THR A 4 26.14 -39.27 19.09
N GLU A 5 24.86 -39.00 19.37
CA GLU A 5 24.01 -38.06 18.64
C GLU A 5 24.47 -36.62 18.93
N LEU A 6 24.33 -35.72 17.96
CA LEU A 6 24.10 -34.31 18.26
C LEU A 6 22.96 -33.77 17.38
N SER A 7 21.84 -33.61 18.07
CA SER A 7 20.68 -32.78 17.75
C SER A 7 21.03 -31.29 17.89
N LEU A 8 20.08 -30.42 17.50
CA LEU A 8 19.94 -28.97 17.71
C LEU A 8 20.50 -28.12 16.54
N ASP A 9 19.82 -27.10 16.02
CA ASP A 9 18.53 -26.51 16.36
C ASP A 9 18.00 -25.72 15.16
N VAL A 10 16.68 -25.74 15.04
CA VAL A 10 15.89 -24.80 14.24
C VAL A 10 15.85 -23.48 15.01
N THR A 11 16.35 -22.39 14.44
CA THR A 11 15.83 -21.01 14.57
C THR A 11 16.86 -20.04 13.99
N ASP A 12 16.45 -19.24 13.02
CA ASP A 12 16.46 -17.77 13.09
C ASP A 12 16.35 -17.22 11.65
N LEU A 13 15.11 -17.01 11.19
CA LEU A 13 14.82 -16.35 9.93
C LEU A 13 14.03 -15.08 10.25
N SER A 14 14.81 -14.02 10.49
CA SER A 14 14.35 -12.67 10.74
C SER A 14 13.70 -12.08 9.48
N ALA A 15 12.53 -11.47 9.70
CA ALA A 15 11.60 -10.98 8.70
C ALA A 15 11.91 -9.54 8.22
N GLY A 16 11.53 -9.23 6.97
CA GLY A 16 11.55 -7.89 6.37
C GLY A 16 10.40 -7.67 5.38
N PRO A 17 10.03 -6.41 5.03
CA PRO A 17 8.94 -5.74 5.76
C PRO A 17 7.71 -5.37 4.90
N ALA A 18 6.57 -5.33 5.59
CA ALA A 18 5.40 -4.51 5.25
C ALA A 18 5.69 -3.05 5.59
N ASP A 19 5.44 -2.15 4.64
CA ASP A 19 5.23 -0.69 4.81
C ASP A 19 5.86 -0.06 6.07
N GLN A 20 7.19 0.12 6.05
CA GLN A 20 7.94 0.82 7.08
C GLN A 20 8.81 1.93 6.48
N ARG A 21 8.18 3.05 6.10
CA ARG A 21 8.83 4.36 6.26
C ARG A 21 8.63 4.81 7.72
N THR A 22 9.35 4.17 8.65
CA THR A 22 9.38 4.56 10.06
C THR A 22 10.56 5.52 10.26
N THR A 23 10.31 6.82 10.22
CA THR A 23 11.25 7.79 10.79
C THR A 23 11.39 7.53 12.29
N ALA A 24 12.62 7.45 12.77
CA ALA A 24 12.97 7.20 14.17
C ALA A 24 12.61 8.41 15.07
N ALA A 25 11.32 8.58 15.39
CA ALA A 25 10.82 9.43 16.49
C ALA A 25 9.31 9.25 16.64
N ASP A 26 8.84 8.22 17.35
CA ASP A 26 7.46 8.21 17.86
C ASP A 26 7.34 7.27 19.07
N THR A 27 7.60 7.81 20.27
CA THR A 27 7.46 7.12 21.56
C THR A 27 6.05 7.31 22.15
N THR A 28 5.13 7.93 21.41
CA THR A 28 3.73 8.07 21.80
C THR A 28 2.96 6.79 21.48
N PRO A 29 1.99 6.35 22.32
CA PRO A 29 1.14 5.22 21.98
C PRO A 29 0.49 5.47 20.62
N ARG A 30 0.82 4.63 19.62
CA ARG A 30 0.31 4.79 18.26
C ARG A 30 -1.20 4.64 18.32
N ARG A 31 -1.95 5.73 18.15
CA ARG A 31 -3.40 5.68 18.00
C ARG A 31 -3.70 4.86 16.74
N PRO A 32 -4.56 3.82 16.81
CA PRO A 32 -4.79 3.00 15.64
C PRO A 32 -5.50 3.86 14.59
N SER A 33 -5.07 3.69 13.33
CA SER A 33 -5.50 4.50 12.21
C SER A 33 -6.03 3.62 11.08
N LEU A 34 -6.98 4.16 10.33
CA LEU A 34 -7.47 3.56 9.10
C LEU A 34 -6.77 4.21 7.91
N SER A 35 -6.27 3.39 7.00
CA SER A 35 -5.74 3.81 5.70
C SER A 35 -6.61 3.24 4.58
N PRO A 36 -6.48 3.74 3.33
CA PRO A 36 -7.23 3.18 2.20
C PRO A 36 -7.01 1.67 2.03
N SER A 37 -5.76 1.22 2.11
CA SER A 37 -5.38 -0.20 1.98
C SER A 37 -5.95 -1.04 3.13
N ARG A 38 -5.84 -0.59 4.38
CA ARG A 38 -6.41 -1.28 5.55
C ARG A 38 -7.92 -1.42 5.47
N ALA A 39 -8.62 -0.35 5.07
CA ALA A 39 -10.06 -0.40 4.86
C ALA A 39 -10.44 -1.38 3.73
N ALA A 40 -9.70 -1.35 2.62
CA ALA A 40 -9.92 -2.27 1.50
C ALA A 40 -9.64 -3.73 1.88
N ASP A 41 -8.59 -4.01 2.64
CA ASP A 41 -8.26 -5.35 3.16
C ASP A 41 -9.39 -5.88 4.03
N PHE A 42 -9.87 -5.10 5.00
CA PHE A 42 -10.94 -5.55 5.89
C PHE A 42 -12.25 -5.81 5.13
N LYS A 43 -12.62 -4.92 4.19
CA LYS A 43 -13.78 -5.15 3.31
C LYS A 43 -13.63 -6.40 2.45
N THR A 44 -12.41 -6.69 1.99
CA THR A 44 -12.13 -7.86 1.15
C THR A 44 -12.20 -9.14 1.98
N CYS A 45 -11.49 -9.18 3.10
CA CYS A 45 -11.42 -10.31 4.00
C CYS A 45 -10.95 -9.83 5.39
N PRO A 46 -11.78 -9.86 6.44
CA PRO A 46 -11.38 -9.50 7.79
C PRO A 46 -10.14 -10.25 8.28
N LEU A 47 -10.00 -11.54 7.95
CA LEU A 47 -8.81 -12.32 8.31
C LEU A 47 -7.54 -11.84 7.60
N LEU A 48 -7.64 -11.37 6.35
CA LEU A 48 -6.51 -10.77 5.64
C LEU A 48 -6.05 -9.48 6.32
N TYR A 49 -7.01 -8.62 6.72
CA TYR A 49 -6.71 -7.42 7.49
C TYR A 49 -5.96 -7.76 8.78
N ARG A 50 -6.42 -8.78 9.52
CA ARG A 50 -5.73 -9.25 10.73
C ARG A 50 -4.29 -9.66 10.41
N PHE A 51 -4.10 -10.55 9.44
CA PHE A 51 -2.77 -11.05 9.07
C PHE A 51 -1.79 -9.95 8.66
N ARG A 52 -2.24 -8.99 7.84
CA ARG A 52 -1.38 -7.90 7.35
C ARG A 52 -1.17 -6.78 8.37
N THR A 53 -2.22 -6.40 9.10
CA THR A 53 -2.21 -5.17 9.92
C THR A 53 -1.91 -5.42 11.39
N ILE A 54 -2.45 -6.50 11.94
CA ILE A 54 -2.35 -6.83 13.38
C ILE A 54 -1.20 -7.80 13.61
N ASP A 55 -1.26 -8.96 12.96
CA ASP A 55 -0.25 -10.02 13.12
C ASP A 55 1.05 -9.66 12.39
N ARG A 56 0.96 -8.83 11.33
CA ARG A 56 2.08 -8.40 10.47
C ARG A 56 2.87 -9.58 9.92
N LEU A 57 2.15 -10.61 9.48
CA LEU A 57 2.77 -11.79 8.88
C LEU A 57 3.58 -11.39 7.64
N PRO A 58 4.76 -12.00 7.42
CA PRO A 58 5.55 -11.73 6.22
C PRO A 58 4.75 -11.98 4.94
N GLU A 59 4.94 -11.11 3.95
CA GLU A 59 4.35 -11.22 2.62
C GLU A 59 5.46 -11.40 1.58
N LYS A 60 5.15 -12.11 0.50
CA LYS A 60 6.12 -12.33 -0.57
C LYS A 60 6.19 -11.08 -1.42
N LYS A 61 7.36 -10.43 -1.46
CA LYS A 61 7.61 -9.38 -2.45
C LYS A 61 7.51 -10.00 -3.85
N SER A 62 6.92 -9.25 -4.78
CA SER A 62 6.84 -9.65 -6.19
C SER A 62 7.51 -8.61 -7.06
N ARG A 63 8.14 -9.05 -8.14
CA ARG A 63 8.77 -8.15 -9.13
C ARG A 63 7.78 -7.10 -9.67
N ALA A 64 6.50 -7.44 -9.77
CA ALA A 64 5.47 -6.49 -10.20
C ALA A 64 5.18 -5.40 -9.16
N ALA A 65 5.11 -5.75 -7.88
CA ALA A 65 4.92 -4.78 -6.80
C ALA A 65 6.13 -3.85 -6.66
N VAL A 66 7.34 -4.41 -6.67
CA VAL A 66 8.59 -3.63 -6.62
C VAL A 66 8.72 -2.70 -7.83
N ARG A 67 8.23 -3.11 -9.01
CA ARG A 67 8.23 -2.25 -10.21
C ARG A 67 7.32 -1.05 -10.01
N GLY A 68 6.17 -1.26 -9.36
CA GLY A 68 5.27 -0.20 -8.91
C GLY A 68 6.00 0.84 -8.07
N THR A 69 6.66 0.38 -7.00
CA THR A 69 7.43 1.26 -6.09
C THR A 69 8.53 2.02 -6.83
N LEU A 70 9.29 1.35 -7.70
CA LEU A 70 10.35 1.98 -8.49
C LEU A 70 9.80 3.09 -9.39
N VAL A 71 8.71 2.82 -10.12
CA VAL A 71 8.09 3.81 -11.02
C VAL A 71 7.55 5.01 -10.23
N HIS A 72 6.95 4.80 -9.05
CA HIS A 72 6.49 5.90 -8.20
C HIS A 72 7.67 6.75 -7.72
N ALA A 73 8.76 6.13 -7.25
CA ALA A 73 9.96 6.84 -6.81
C ALA A 73 10.60 7.66 -7.95
N VAL A 74 10.61 7.14 -9.18
CA VAL A 74 11.11 7.88 -10.35
C VAL A 74 10.20 9.07 -10.68
N LEU A 75 8.88 8.89 -10.68
CA LEU A 75 7.93 9.98 -10.95
C LEU A 75 7.92 11.02 -9.82
N GLU A 76 8.17 10.61 -8.58
CA GLU A 76 8.43 11.52 -7.47
C GLU A 76 9.67 12.35 -7.77
N LYS A 77 10.85 11.72 -7.93
CA LYS A 77 12.14 12.39 -8.18
C LYS A 77 12.14 13.26 -9.44
N LEU A 78 11.37 12.91 -10.46
CA LEU A 78 11.21 13.72 -11.68
C LEU A 78 10.82 15.16 -11.38
N TYR A 79 9.95 15.37 -10.38
CA TYR A 79 9.48 16.71 -10.03
C TYR A 79 10.46 17.50 -9.15
N ASP A 80 11.56 16.89 -8.68
CA ASP A 80 12.68 17.62 -8.05
C ASP A 80 13.51 18.38 -9.08
N LEU A 81 13.47 17.92 -10.35
CA LEU A 81 14.14 18.60 -11.44
C LEU A 81 13.46 19.95 -11.74
N PRO A 82 14.24 20.95 -12.20
CA PRO A 82 13.69 22.17 -12.80
C PRO A 82 12.68 21.83 -13.89
N ALA A 83 11.59 22.60 -13.98
CA ALA A 83 10.47 22.28 -14.87
C ALA A 83 10.89 22.05 -16.34
N ALA A 84 11.83 22.84 -16.86
CA ALA A 84 12.34 22.72 -18.22
C ALA A 84 13.18 21.44 -18.47
N GLU A 85 13.70 20.82 -17.42
CA GLU A 85 14.58 19.64 -17.47
C GLU A 85 13.79 18.32 -17.31
N ARG A 86 12.51 18.39 -16.97
CA ARG A 86 11.60 17.23 -16.83
C ARG A 86 11.28 16.63 -18.18
N THR A 87 12.24 15.91 -18.74
CA THR A 87 12.19 15.27 -20.06
C THR A 87 12.12 13.75 -19.92
N VAL A 88 11.71 13.06 -21.00
CA VAL A 88 11.71 11.58 -21.03
C VAL A 88 13.10 11.03 -20.76
N ALA A 89 14.15 11.66 -21.33
CA ALA A 89 15.54 11.24 -21.14
C ALA A 89 15.95 11.33 -19.66
N ALA A 90 15.73 12.49 -19.03
CA ALA A 90 16.03 12.68 -17.61
C ALA A 90 15.24 11.70 -16.72
N ALA A 91 13.96 11.45 -17.03
CA ALA A 91 13.15 10.49 -16.28
C ALA A 91 13.65 9.05 -16.40
N ARG A 92 14.18 8.65 -17.58
CA ARG A 92 14.83 7.34 -17.75
C ARG A 92 16.15 7.24 -16.99
N GLU A 93 16.94 8.30 -16.96
CA GLU A 93 18.20 8.35 -16.18
C GLU A 93 17.96 8.24 -14.66
N LEU A 94 16.77 8.60 -14.17
CA LEU A 94 16.39 8.44 -12.76
C LEU A 94 16.08 6.99 -12.35
N VAL A 95 15.89 6.06 -13.29
CA VAL A 95 15.53 4.66 -13.00
C VAL A 95 16.64 3.93 -12.24
N ASP A 96 17.89 4.03 -12.73
CA ASP A 96 19.04 3.37 -12.12
C ASP A 96 19.33 3.85 -10.69
N PRO A 97 19.44 5.17 -10.39
CA PRO A 97 19.66 5.62 -9.02
C PRO A 97 18.47 5.29 -8.10
N ALA A 98 17.23 5.36 -8.58
CA ALA A 98 16.08 4.94 -7.79
C ALA A 98 16.10 3.43 -7.48
N TRP A 99 16.60 2.61 -8.41
CA TRP A 99 16.81 1.18 -8.19
C TRP A 99 17.91 0.92 -7.16
N VAL A 100 19.03 1.66 -7.22
CA VAL A 100 20.11 1.57 -6.23
C VAL A 100 19.62 1.83 -4.81
N GLU A 101 18.70 2.77 -4.62
CA GLU A 101 18.08 2.99 -3.31
C GLU A 101 17.10 1.87 -2.94
N LEU A 102 16.23 1.48 -3.87
CA LEU A 102 15.15 0.50 -3.61
C LEU A 102 15.67 -0.92 -3.33
N ARG A 103 16.79 -1.32 -3.96
CA ARG A 103 17.36 -2.66 -3.80
C ARG A 103 17.92 -2.93 -2.39
N GLU A 104 18.19 -1.88 -1.61
CA GLU A 104 18.65 -2.00 -0.23
C GLU A 104 17.51 -2.39 0.73
N GLU A 105 16.26 -2.32 0.29
CA GLU A 105 15.16 -2.84 1.07
C GLU A 105 15.24 -4.38 1.19
N PRO A 106 15.03 -4.95 2.40
CA PRO A 106 15.12 -6.40 2.60
C PRO A 106 14.21 -7.18 1.65
N GLY A 107 14.74 -8.23 1.02
CA GLY A 107 13.97 -9.10 0.14
C GLY A 107 13.73 -8.56 -1.29
N VAL A 108 14.29 -7.39 -1.66
CA VAL A 108 14.13 -6.82 -3.01
C VAL A 108 15.18 -7.34 -3.98
N ALA A 109 16.46 -7.32 -3.60
CA ALA A 109 17.55 -7.77 -4.47
C ALA A 109 17.41 -9.26 -4.81
N GLU A 110 16.98 -10.06 -3.83
CA GLU A 110 16.79 -11.50 -3.90
C GLU A 110 15.71 -11.91 -4.91
N LEU A 111 14.82 -10.98 -5.31
CA LEU A 111 13.85 -11.24 -6.37
C LEU A 111 14.50 -11.49 -7.72
N PHE A 112 15.74 -11.06 -7.92
CA PHE A 112 16.47 -11.14 -9.19
C PHE A 112 17.61 -12.16 -9.16
N ASP A 113 17.75 -12.91 -8.07
CA ASP A 113 18.70 -14.01 -7.98
C ASP A 113 18.37 -15.08 -9.05
N PRO A 114 19.39 -15.76 -9.60
CA PRO A 114 19.18 -16.81 -10.57
C PRO A 114 18.28 -17.90 -9.97
N PRO A 115 17.28 -18.38 -10.73
CA PRO A 115 16.41 -19.43 -10.23
C PRO A 115 17.23 -20.69 -9.89
N ALA A 116 16.79 -21.41 -8.86
CA ALA A 116 17.32 -22.74 -8.58
C ALA A 116 17.19 -23.66 -9.81
N GLU A 117 18.20 -24.51 -10.04
CA GLU A 117 18.23 -25.46 -11.16
C GLU A 117 16.92 -26.26 -11.23
N GLY A 118 16.27 -26.26 -12.40
CA GLY A 118 15.07 -27.06 -12.67
C GLY A 118 13.73 -26.33 -12.70
N THR A 119 13.68 -24.99 -12.64
CA THR A 119 12.43 -24.23 -12.89
C THR A 119 12.27 -23.87 -14.38
N GLU A 120 11.17 -24.31 -15.00
CA GLU A 120 10.96 -24.33 -16.46
C GLU A 120 10.72 -22.96 -17.13
N LYS A 121 10.76 -21.84 -16.41
CA LYS A 121 10.58 -20.51 -17.02
C LYS A 121 11.83 -19.64 -16.85
N PRO A 122 12.38 -19.07 -17.95
CA PRO A 122 13.37 -18.01 -17.84
C PRO A 122 12.77 -16.88 -17.02
N ALA A 123 13.37 -16.59 -15.86
CA ALA A 123 13.01 -15.41 -15.10
C ALA A 123 13.39 -14.16 -15.93
N GLU A 124 12.52 -13.14 -15.95
CA GLU A 124 12.85 -11.84 -16.54
C GLU A 124 14.19 -11.34 -15.96
N THR A 125 15.14 -10.92 -16.80
CA THR A 125 16.42 -10.41 -16.28
C THR A 125 16.22 -9.06 -15.58
N LEU A 126 17.15 -8.68 -14.70
CA LEU A 126 17.09 -7.37 -14.04
C LEU A 126 17.08 -6.24 -15.06
N GLU A 127 17.89 -6.34 -16.11
CA GLU A 127 18.00 -5.33 -17.17
C GLU A 127 16.69 -5.18 -17.93
N ALA A 128 16.06 -6.29 -18.32
CA ALA A 128 14.75 -6.28 -18.99
C ALA A 128 13.67 -5.70 -18.07
N TRP A 129 13.72 -6.03 -16.78
CA TRP A 129 12.78 -5.51 -15.79
C TRP A 129 12.94 -4.01 -15.56
N LEU A 130 14.17 -3.48 -15.47
CA LEU A 130 14.45 -2.05 -15.34
C LEU A 130 14.02 -1.29 -16.60
N ALA A 131 14.30 -1.84 -17.78
CA ALA A 131 13.81 -1.28 -19.05
C ALA A 131 12.27 -1.17 -19.06
N SER A 132 11.57 -2.21 -18.59
CA SER A 132 10.10 -2.18 -18.49
C SER A 132 9.57 -1.13 -17.51
N ALA A 133 10.33 -0.79 -16.45
CA ALA A 133 9.98 0.32 -15.56
C ALA A 133 10.16 1.67 -16.27
N GLY A 134 11.26 1.83 -17.03
CA GLY A 134 11.49 2.99 -17.88
C GLY A 134 10.39 3.23 -18.92
N ASP A 135 9.83 2.17 -19.51
CA ASP A 135 8.73 2.27 -20.48
C ASP A 135 7.41 2.75 -19.84
N LEU A 136 7.15 2.37 -18.59
CA LEU A 136 6.02 2.88 -17.82
C LEU A 136 6.20 4.38 -17.50
N VAL A 137 7.42 4.78 -17.13
CA VAL A 137 7.77 6.18 -16.90
C VAL A 137 7.66 7.00 -18.19
N GLU A 138 8.12 6.48 -19.34
CA GLU A 138 7.94 7.16 -20.62
C GLU A 138 6.45 7.32 -20.98
N THR A 139 5.62 6.32 -20.67
CA THR A 139 4.18 6.40 -20.93
C THR A 139 3.53 7.60 -20.24
N TYR A 140 4.00 7.98 -19.06
CA TYR A 140 3.52 9.17 -18.35
C TYR A 140 3.57 10.45 -19.22
N PHE A 141 4.63 10.64 -20.01
CA PHE A 141 4.83 11.82 -20.86
C PHE A 141 3.85 11.90 -22.04
N ARG A 142 3.16 10.81 -22.37
CA ARG A 142 2.06 10.82 -23.36
C ARG A 142 0.75 11.32 -22.76
N LEU A 143 0.63 11.29 -21.43
CA LEU A 143 -0.60 11.61 -20.69
C LEU A 143 -0.56 13.01 -20.10
N GLU A 144 0.63 13.49 -19.74
CA GLU A 144 0.85 14.80 -19.17
C GLU A 144 2.18 15.39 -19.62
N ASP A 145 2.24 16.72 -19.63
CA ASP A 145 3.48 17.48 -19.80
C ASP A 145 3.97 17.95 -18.41
N PRO A 146 4.96 17.27 -17.81
CA PRO A 146 5.45 17.61 -16.47
C PRO A 146 6.17 18.96 -16.41
N THR A 147 6.57 19.54 -17.54
CA THR A 147 7.19 20.88 -17.60
C THR A 147 6.18 21.99 -17.27
N ARG A 148 4.88 21.68 -17.39
CA ARG A 148 3.77 22.62 -17.14
C ARG A 148 3.05 22.39 -15.81
N ILE A 149 3.51 21.43 -15.02
CA ILE A 149 2.87 21.02 -13.77
C ILE A 149 3.84 21.30 -12.63
N GLN A 150 3.36 21.99 -11.60
CA GLN A 150 4.06 22.11 -10.34
C GLN A 150 3.16 21.55 -9.23
N PRO A 151 3.41 20.32 -8.76
CA PRO A 151 2.65 19.74 -7.68
C PRO A 151 2.84 20.55 -6.39
N GLU A 152 1.79 20.63 -5.57
CA GLU A 152 1.89 21.15 -4.20
C GLU A 152 2.52 20.08 -3.28
N GLY A 153 2.16 18.82 -3.49
CA GLY A 153 2.67 17.68 -2.71
C GLY A 153 2.94 16.45 -3.56
N ARG A 154 3.92 15.65 -3.15
CA ARG A 154 4.27 14.33 -3.71
C ARG A 154 4.58 13.39 -2.56
N GLU A 155 4.12 12.14 -2.65
CA GLU A 155 4.20 11.17 -1.55
C GLU A 155 3.81 11.81 -0.20
N GLU A 156 2.79 12.67 -0.23
CA GLU A 156 2.44 13.53 0.90
C GLU A 156 1.63 12.75 1.92
N LEU A 157 2.09 12.75 3.17
CA LEU A 157 1.31 12.20 4.26
C LEU A 157 0.09 13.09 4.55
N VAL A 158 -1.10 12.57 4.30
CA VAL A 158 -2.36 13.22 4.65
C VAL A 158 -3.03 12.49 5.82
N GLN A 159 -3.56 13.25 6.77
CA GLN A 159 -4.26 12.68 7.91
C GLN A 159 -5.32 13.61 8.49
N VAL A 160 -6.38 13.03 9.04
CA VAL A 160 -7.41 13.75 9.78
C VAL A 160 -8.00 12.86 10.87
N THR A 161 -8.29 13.44 12.03
CA THR A 161 -9.11 12.77 13.04
C THR A 161 -10.55 13.24 12.88
N LEU A 162 -11.47 12.30 12.59
CA LEU A 162 -12.90 12.58 12.49
C LEU A 162 -13.51 12.90 13.87
N PRO A 163 -14.72 13.48 13.94
CA PRO A 163 -15.35 13.85 15.21
C PRO A 163 -15.54 12.69 16.20
N ASP A 164 -15.69 11.46 15.72
CA ASP A 164 -15.80 10.24 16.54
C ASP A 164 -14.44 9.70 17.03
N GLY A 165 -13.35 10.38 16.68
CA GLY A 165 -11.99 10.02 17.05
C GLY A 165 -11.30 9.04 16.10
N LEU A 166 -11.92 8.66 14.98
CA LEU A 166 -11.27 7.86 13.94
C LEU A 166 -10.14 8.65 13.27
N LEU A 167 -8.90 8.17 13.38
CA LEU A 167 -7.77 8.71 12.63
C LEU A 167 -7.72 8.08 11.24
N LEU A 168 -8.00 8.88 10.21
CA LEU A 168 -7.76 8.56 8.81
C LEU A 168 -6.36 9.01 8.43
N ARG A 169 -5.56 8.15 7.79
CA ARG A 169 -4.18 8.46 7.38
C ARG A 169 -3.79 7.71 6.10
N GLY A 170 -3.06 8.36 5.20
CA GLY A 170 -2.45 7.71 4.04
C GLY A 170 -1.49 8.64 3.30
N TYR A 171 -0.91 8.13 2.21
CA TYR A 171 0.04 8.86 1.38
C TYR A 171 -0.58 9.12 0.00
N VAL A 172 -0.59 10.38 -0.42
CA VAL A 172 -1.05 10.77 -1.76
C VAL A 172 0.16 10.85 -2.68
N ASP A 173 0.14 10.11 -3.79
CA ASP A 173 1.26 10.10 -4.75
C ASP A 173 1.56 11.52 -5.27
N ARG A 174 0.51 12.27 -5.66
CA ARG A 174 0.65 13.66 -6.09
C ARG A 174 -0.62 14.49 -5.84
N LEU A 175 -0.44 15.70 -5.30
CA LEU A 175 -1.48 16.69 -5.09
C LEU A 175 -1.16 17.94 -5.92
N ASP A 176 -2.07 18.31 -6.82
CA ASP A 176 -1.97 19.54 -7.59
C ASP A 176 -3.00 20.56 -7.09
N VAL A 177 -2.59 21.84 -6.98
CA VAL A 177 -3.48 22.94 -6.58
C VAL A 177 -3.46 24.03 -7.65
N ALA A 178 -4.64 24.31 -8.22
CA ALA A 178 -4.79 25.39 -9.19
C ALA A 178 -4.75 26.77 -8.52
N ARG A 179 -4.53 27.83 -9.30
CA ARG A 179 -4.47 29.22 -8.80
C ARG A 179 -5.75 29.67 -8.07
N ASN A 180 -6.90 29.08 -8.42
CA ASN A 180 -8.19 29.34 -7.77
C ASN A 180 -8.44 28.44 -6.53
N GLY A 181 -7.46 27.66 -6.10
CA GLY A 181 -7.56 26.73 -4.97
C GLY A 181 -8.20 25.38 -5.29
N ALA A 182 -8.57 25.12 -6.55
CA ALA A 182 -9.13 23.81 -6.92
C ALA A 182 -8.07 22.70 -6.78
N LEU A 183 -8.42 21.66 -6.04
CA LEU A 183 -7.53 20.52 -5.79
C LEU A 183 -7.73 19.42 -6.83
N ARG A 184 -6.62 18.85 -7.29
CA ARG A 184 -6.58 17.60 -8.06
C ARG A 184 -5.70 16.58 -7.37
N VAL A 185 -6.29 15.44 -7.00
CA VAL A 185 -5.59 14.32 -6.38
C VAL A 185 -5.22 13.32 -7.47
N VAL A 186 -3.94 12.98 -7.59
CA VAL A 186 -3.41 12.09 -8.61
C VAL A 186 -2.76 10.88 -7.96
N ASP A 187 -3.04 9.70 -8.52
CA ASP A 187 -2.43 8.44 -8.12
C ASP A 187 -2.02 7.66 -9.37
N TYR A 188 -0.80 7.13 -9.34
CA TYR A 188 -0.20 6.41 -10.45
C TYR A 188 -0.46 4.92 -10.29
N LYS A 189 -0.75 4.25 -11.41
CA LYS A 189 -0.97 2.81 -11.45
C LYS A 189 -0.10 2.20 -12.55
N THR A 190 0.80 1.29 -12.16
CA THR A 190 1.64 0.53 -13.10
C THR A 190 0.90 -0.67 -13.73
N GLY A 191 -0.28 -1.00 -13.23
CA GLY A 191 -1.19 -1.99 -13.81
C GLY A 191 -2.01 -1.44 -14.97
N GLY A 192 -2.74 -2.33 -15.65
CA GLY A 192 -3.72 -1.93 -16.67
C GLY A 192 -4.99 -1.37 -16.04
N MET A 193 -5.71 -0.55 -16.80
CA MET A 193 -7.00 0.01 -16.38
C MET A 193 -7.99 -1.13 -16.04
N PRO A 194 -8.69 -1.05 -14.90
CA PRO A 194 -9.74 -2.00 -14.59
C PRO A 194 -10.89 -1.86 -15.59
N ARG A 195 -11.65 -2.94 -15.81
CA ARG A 195 -12.94 -2.85 -16.51
C ARG A 195 -13.91 -2.01 -15.67
N GLU A 196 -14.89 -1.38 -16.32
CA GLU A 196 -15.90 -0.50 -15.70
C GLU A 196 -16.51 -1.08 -14.40
N ALA A 197 -16.86 -2.37 -14.41
CA ALA A 197 -17.41 -3.08 -13.24
C ALA A 197 -16.51 -3.07 -11.99
N PHE A 198 -15.22 -2.76 -12.12
CA PHE A 198 -14.24 -2.72 -11.03
C PHE A 198 -13.73 -1.32 -10.71
N GLU A 199 -14.18 -0.27 -11.41
CA GLU A 199 -13.77 1.11 -11.16
C GLU A 199 -14.15 1.58 -9.76
N ALA A 200 -15.29 1.13 -9.22
CA ALA A 200 -15.73 1.46 -7.87
C ALA A 200 -14.68 1.07 -6.80
N LYS A 201 -13.92 -0.02 -7.02
CA LYS A 201 -12.82 -0.42 -6.13
C LYS A 201 -11.64 0.54 -6.23
N ALA A 202 -11.29 0.97 -7.45
CA ALA A 202 -10.21 1.94 -7.66
C ALA A 202 -10.56 3.32 -7.08
N LEU A 203 -11.79 3.77 -7.27
CA LEU A 203 -12.29 5.04 -6.73
C LEU A 203 -12.43 5.06 -5.21
N PHE A 204 -12.53 3.91 -4.54
CA PHE A 204 -12.58 3.84 -3.08
C PHE A 204 -11.35 4.49 -2.44
N GLN A 205 -10.15 4.18 -2.93
CA GLN A 205 -8.91 4.78 -2.46
C GLN A 205 -8.89 6.30 -2.72
N MET A 206 -9.31 6.72 -3.91
CA MET A 206 -9.32 8.14 -4.26
C MET A 206 -10.31 8.95 -3.42
N LYS A 207 -11.50 8.41 -3.14
CA LYS A 207 -12.51 9.05 -2.26
C LYS A 207 -12.01 9.16 -0.82
N PHE A 208 -11.17 8.24 -0.37
CA PHE A 208 -10.51 8.35 0.93
C PHE A 208 -9.63 9.60 0.99
N TYR A 209 -8.74 9.79 0.02
CA TYR A 209 -7.89 10.99 -0.01
C TYR A 209 -8.70 12.27 -0.19
N ALA A 210 -9.73 12.26 -1.05
CA ALA A 210 -10.64 13.37 -1.22
C ALA A 210 -11.30 13.79 0.11
N LEU A 211 -11.75 12.82 0.92
CA LEU A 211 -12.33 13.06 2.23
C LEU A 211 -11.30 13.66 3.20
N VAL A 212 -10.10 13.06 3.30
CA VAL A 212 -9.04 13.56 4.20
C VAL A 212 -8.66 15.00 3.84
N LEU A 213 -8.48 15.29 2.54
CA LEU A 213 -8.14 16.62 2.06
C LEU A 213 -9.30 17.61 2.27
N TRP A 214 -10.54 17.20 2.03
CA TRP A 214 -11.68 18.06 2.30
C TRP A 214 -11.79 18.43 3.79
N ARG A 215 -11.61 17.46 4.69
CA ARG A 215 -11.66 17.72 6.14
C ARG A 215 -10.49 18.56 6.66
N THR A 216 -9.35 18.55 5.99
CA THR A 216 -8.16 19.34 6.40
C THR A 216 -8.06 20.70 5.72
N ARG A 217 -8.48 20.81 4.45
CA ARG A 217 -8.35 22.02 3.62
C ARG A 217 -9.66 22.78 3.43
N GLY A 218 -10.81 22.18 3.78
CA GLY A 218 -12.13 22.80 3.65
C GLY A 218 -12.68 22.86 2.22
N VAL A 219 -11.99 22.28 1.24
CA VAL A 219 -12.36 22.29 -0.19
C VAL A 219 -12.48 20.86 -0.71
N VAL A 220 -13.60 20.55 -1.37
CA VAL A 220 -13.77 19.26 -2.06
C VAL A 220 -12.86 19.21 -3.30
N ALA A 221 -12.14 18.12 -3.48
CA ALA A 221 -11.30 17.95 -4.66
C ALA A 221 -12.13 18.04 -5.94
N ALA A 222 -11.74 18.95 -6.83
CA ALA A 222 -12.43 19.15 -8.12
C ALA A 222 -12.20 17.97 -9.07
N GLN A 223 -11.10 17.24 -8.89
CA GLN A 223 -10.79 16.07 -9.70
C GLN A 223 -9.96 15.04 -8.90
N LEU A 224 -10.35 13.79 -8.99
CA LEU A 224 -9.57 12.61 -8.67
C LEU A 224 -9.09 12.01 -9.99
N LYS A 225 -7.81 11.70 -10.11
CA LYS A 225 -7.19 11.23 -11.35
C LYS A 225 -6.35 9.99 -11.06
N LEU A 226 -6.68 8.89 -11.73
CA LEU A 226 -5.85 7.69 -11.77
C LEU A 226 -5.17 7.61 -13.13
N ILE A 227 -3.84 7.50 -13.11
CA ILE A 227 -3.02 7.40 -14.33
C ILE A 227 -2.51 5.97 -14.47
N TYR A 228 -3.03 5.24 -15.47
CA TYR A 228 -2.65 3.85 -15.74
C TYR A 228 -1.53 3.78 -16.78
N LEU A 229 -0.31 3.61 -16.31
CA LEU A 229 0.92 3.69 -17.09
C LEU A 229 1.12 2.49 -18.02
N LYS A 230 0.52 1.33 -17.73
CA LYS A 230 0.67 0.14 -18.60
C LYS A 230 0.15 0.36 -20.02
N ASN A 231 -0.98 1.05 -20.12
CA ASN A 231 -1.69 1.25 -21.38
C ASN A 231 -1.70 2.72 -21.84
N GLY A 232 -1.40 3.67 -20.94
CA GLY A 232 -1.58 5.08 -21.22
C GLY A 232 -3.03 5.54 -21.04
N ASP A 233 -3.75 4.97 -20.07
CA ASP A 233 -5.16 5.32 -19.82
C ASP A 233 -5.28 6.26 -18.61
N VAL A 234 -6.34 7.07 -18.60
CA VAL A 234 -6.66 7.97 -17.47
C VAL A 234 -8.10 7.77 -17.05
N LEU A 235 -8.32 7.58 -15.74
CA LEU A 235 -9.65 7.65 -15.14
C LEU A 235 -9.75 8.95 -14.34
N THR A 236 -10.80 9.73 -14.59
CA THR A 236 -11.09 10.94 -13.80
C THR A 236 -12.45 10.86 -13.14
N TYR A 237 -12.57 11.45 -11.96
CA TYR A 237 -13.81 11.48 -11.20
C TYR A 237 -13.90 12.75 -10.36
N ALA A 238 -15.06 13.40 -10.34
CA ALA A 238 -15.31 14.58 -9.52
C ALA A 238 -16.30 14.21 -8.40
N PRO A 239 -15.84 14.04 -7.14
CA PRO A 239 -16.74 13.77 -6.02
C PRO A 239 -17.51 15.03 -5.65
N ASP A 240 -18.71 14.84 -5.09
CA ASP A 240 -19.46 15.90 -4.44
C ASP A 240 -19.45 15.75 -2.90
N GLU A 241 -19.85 16.81 -2.21
CA GLU A 241 -19.89 16.85 -0.75
C GLU A 241 -20.81 15.76 -0.16
N ALA A 242 -22.00 15.58 -0.73
CA ALA A 242 -22.99 14.63 -0.22
C ALA A 242 -22.48 13.19 -0.33
N GLU A 243 -21.72 12.88 -1.38
CA GLU A 243 -21.04 11.62 -1.56
C GLU A 243 -19.92 11.41 -0.53
N LEU A 244 -19.06 12.40 -0.32
CA LEU A 244 -17.99 12.28 0.68
C LEU A 244 -18.56 12.10 2.09
N LEU A 245 -19.70 12.71 2.42
CA LEU A 245 -20.41 12.46 3.67
C LEU A 245 -20.94 11.01 3.78
N ARG A 246 -21.47 10.43 2.70
CA ARG A 246 -21.85 8.99 2.67
C ARG A 246 -20.63 8.08 2.81
N PHE A 247 -19.53 8.47 2.18
CA PHE A 247 -18.27 7.76 2.23
C PHE A 247 -17.67 7.78 3.64
N GLU A 248 -17.71 8.92 4.32
CA GLU A 248 -17.29 9.05 5.72
C GLU A 248 -18.05 8.07 6.62
N ARG A 249 -19.39 8.03 6.52
CA ARG A 249 -20.20 7.05 7.27
C ARG A 249 -19.81 5.60 6.97
N THR A 250 -19.42 5.31 5.73
CA THR A 250 -18.93 3.99 5.34
C THR A 250 -17.62 3.66 6.04
N LEU A 251 -16.67 4.60 6.12
CA LEU A 251 -15.41 4.41 6.84
C LEU A 251 -15.63 4.23 8.34
N GLN A 252 -16.54 5.00 8.94
CA GLN A 252 -16.92 4.86 10.35
C GLN A 252 -17.52 3.48 10.64
N ALA A 253 -18.38 2.97 9.76
CA ALA A 253 -18.95 1.62 9.88
C ALA A 253 -17.86 0.53 9.76
N ILE A 254 -16.93 0.68 8.82
CA ILE A 254 -15.77 -0.23 8.70
C ILE A 254 -14.93 -0.19 9.97
N TRP A 255 -14.66 0.99 10.50
CA TRP A 255 -13.90 1.16 11.73
C TRP A 255 -14.56 0.50 12.93
N ALA A 256 -15.88 0.69 13.10
CA ALA A 256 -16.64 0.04 14.15
C ALA A 256 -16.58 -1.50 14.03
N ALA A 257 -16.68 -2.02 12.81
CA ALA A 257 -16.57 -3.46 12.55
C ALA A 257 -15.17 -4.01 12.85
N ILE A 258 -14.11 -3.26 12.51
CA ILE A 258 -12.73 -3.61 12.89
C ILE A 258 -12.60 -3.61 14.41
N GLY A 259 -13.08 -2.56 15.09
CA GLY A 259 -13.05 -2.48 16.54
C GLY A 259 -13.74 -3.67 17.19
N LYS A 260 -14.90 -4.10 16.66
CA LYS A 260 -15.59 -5.29 17.16
C LYS A 260 -14.80 -6.58 16.93
N ALA A 261 -14.19 -6.75 15.75
CA ALA A 261 -13.36 -7.91 15.45
C ALA A 261 -12.11 -7.98 16.34
N VAL A 262 -11.48 -6.84 16.64
CA VAL A 262 -10.36 -6.77 17.58
C VAL A 262 -10.80 -7.09 19.01
N GLU A 263 -11.95 -6.56 19.43
CA GLU A 263 -12.50 -6.80 20.77
C GLU A 263 -12.76 -8.29 21.03
N THR A 264 -13.33 -8.99 20.04
CA THR A 264 -13.76 -10.40 20.16
C THR A 264 -12.75 -11.41 19.63
N GLY A 265 -11.78 -10.99 18.82
CA GLY A 265 -10.91 -11.86 18.04
C GLY A 265 -11.58 -12.51 16.82
N ASP A 266 -12.86 -12.21 16.51
CA ASP A 266 -13.60 -12.82 15.40
C ASP A 266 -13.26 -12.13 14.07
N PHE A 267 -12.18 -12.57 13.43
CA PHE A 267 -11.81 -12.18 12.06
C PHE A 267 -12.17 -13.29 11.08
N ARG A 268 -13.38 -13.22 10.51
CA ARG A 268 -13.87 -14.24 9.59
C ARG A 268 -13.12 -14.20 8.25
N PRO A 269 -12.66 -15.35 7.72
CA PRO A 269 -12.16 -15.41 6.36
C PRO A 269 -13.31 -15.21 5.36
N ASN A 270 -13.00 -14.61 4.21
CA ASN A 270 -13.94 -14.43 3.11
C ASN A 270 -13.39 -15.05 1.83
N ARG A 271 -13.83 -16.27 1.51
CA ARG A 271 -13.31 -17.03 0.37
C ARG A 271 -13.77 -16.39 -0.94
N SER A 272 -12.81 -16.04 -1.81
CA SER A 272 -13.07 -15.45 -3.12
C SER A 272 -12.01 -15.86 -4.13
N ARG A 273 -12.16 -15.42 -5.39
CA ARG A 273 -11.13 -15.61 -6.42
C ARG A 273 -9.80 -14.95 -6.07
N LEU A 274 -9.80 -13.95 -5.17
CA LEU A 274 -8.56 -13.30 -4.73
C LEU A 274 -7.72 -14.21 -3.82
N CYS A 275 -8.29 -15.26 -3.24
CA CYS A 275 -7.55 -16.16 -2.37
C CYS A 275 -6.39 -16.85 -3.09
N SER A 276 -6.45 -17.07 -4.41
CA SER A 276 -5.32 -17.65 -5.18
C SER A 276 -4.06 -16.79 -5.17
N TRP A 277 -4.20 -15.51 -4.81
CA TRP A 277 -3.12 -14.52 -4.72
C TRP A 277 -2.83 -14.09 -3.27
N CYS A 278 -3.45 -14.75 -2.29
CA CYS A 278 -3.23 -14.45 -0.87
C CYS A 278 -2.02 -15.25 -0.37
N ASP A 279 -1.00 -14.56 0.13
CA ASP A 279 0.23 -15.17 0.66
C ASP A 279 0.00 -15.96 1.96
N HIS A 280 -1.11 -15.69 2.66
CA HIS A 280 -1.39 -16.28 3.97
C HIS A 280 -2.33 -17.50 3.91
N GLN A 281 -2.48 -18.14 2.75
CA GLN A 281 -3.33 -19.35 2.61
C GLN A 281 -2.95 -20.45 3.60
N ALA A 282 -1.65 -20.62 3.89
CA ALA A 282 -1.14 -21.62 4.85
C ALA A 282 -1.69 -21.43 6.28
N PHE A 283 -2.08 -20.20 6.65
CA PHE A 283 -2.66 -19.89 7.96
C PHE A 283 -4.19 -19.78 7.93
N CYS A 284 -4.82 -19.92 6.77
CA CYS A 284 -6.24 -19.63 6.58
C CYS A 284 -7.12 -20.87 6.83
N PRO A 285 -8.12 -20.81 7.73
CA PRO A 285 -9.05 -21.92 7.99
C PRO A 285 -9.83 -22.38 6.76
N SER A 286 -10.10 -21.49 5.80
CA SER A 286 -10.78 -21.86 4.54
C SER A 286 -9.95 -22.80 3.66
N PHE A 287 -8.66 -22.98 3.96
CA PHE A 287 -7.72 -23.88 3.29
C PHE A 287 -7.13 -24.92 4.26
N GLY A 288 -7.73 -25.10 5.44
CA GLY A 288 -7.26 -26.03 6.47
C GLY A 288 -6.08 -25.52 7.31
N GLY A 289 -5.67 -24.26 7.14
CA GLY A 289 -4.64 -23.62 7.97
C GLY A 289 -5.18 -23.13 9.31
N THR A 290 -4.27 -22.89 10.26
CA THR A 290 -4.60 -22.36 11.58
C THR A 290 -3.98 -20.97 11.75
N PRO A 291 -4.78 -19.91 12.01
CA PRO A 291 -4.25 -18.60 12.35
C PRO A 291 -3.36 -18.67 13.59
N PRO A 292 -2.28 -17.87 13.68
CA PRO A 292 -1.54 -17.73 14.94
C PRO A 292 -2.47 -17.25 16.07
N PRO A 293 -2.05 -17.36 17.35
CA PRO A 293 -2.76 -16.70 18.45
C PRO A 293 -2.92 -15.20 18.19
N PHE A 294 -4.03 -14.61 18.65
CA PHE A 294 -4.24 -13.18 18.48
C PHE A 294 -3.26 -12.39 19.36
N PRO A 295 -2.49 -11.43 18.81
CA PRO A 295 -1.46 -10.71 19.57
C PRO A 295 -2.10 -9.58 20.39
N ALA A 296 -2.84 -9.95 21.45
CA ALA A 296 -3.64 -9.03 22.25
C ALA A 296 -2.81 -7.88 22.86
N GLU A 297 -1.59 -8.16 23.33
CA GLU A 297 -0.67 -7.17 23.89
C GLU A 297 -0.22 -6.15 22.85
N ALA A 298 0.20 -6.61 21.67
CA ALA A 298 0.60 -5.73 20.58
C ALA A 298 -0.57 -4.89 20.07
N ALA A 299 -1.78 -5.48 20.01
CA ALA A 299 -2.99 -4.76 19.65
C ALA A 299 -3.32 -3.66 20.68
N ALA A 300 -3.23 -3.95 21.98
CA ALA A 300 -3.45 -2.95 23.03
C ALA A 300 -2.39 -1.85 23.04
N ALA A 301 -1.11 -2.20 22.82
CA ALA A 301 -0.02 -1.24 22.67
C ALA A 301 -0.21 -0.32 21.45
N ALA A 302 -0.85 -0.83 20.38
CA ALA A 302 -1.30 -0.06 19.23
C ALA A 302 -2.65 0.66 19.47
N GLY A 303 -3.10 0.78 20.72
CA GLY A 303 -4.27 1.55 21.14
C GLY A 303 -5.63 0.91 20.85
N TRP A 304 -5.69 -0.37 20.51
CA TRP A 304 -6.95 -1.10 20.40
C TRP A 304 -7.50 -1.52 21.76
N ARG A 305 -8.84 -1.54 21.90
CA ARG A 305 -9.51 -2.19 23.03
C ARG A 305 -9.68 -3.67 22.72
N THR A 306 -9.17 -4.54 23.57
CA THR A 306 -9.33 -6.00 23.47
C THR A 306 -9.92 -6.54 24.79
N THR A 307 -10.81 -7.53 24.70
CA THR A 307 -11.31 -8.28 25.88
C THR A 307 -10.63 -9.63 26.04
N LEU A 308 -9.71 -9.97 25.12
CA LEU A 308 -8.99 -11.22 25.11
C LEU A 308 -7.94 -11.25 26.24
N PRO A 309 -7.71 -12.41 26.86
CA PRO A 309 -6.71 -12.54 27.92
C PRO A 309 -5.32 -12.22 27.37
N MET A 310 -4.59 -11.37 28.09
CA MET A 310 -3.18 -11.09 27.83
C MET A 310 -2.35 -12.26 28.38
N THR A 311 -1.52 -12.87 27.55
CA THR A 311 -0.53 -13.84 28.02
C THR A 311 0.59 -13.08 28.71
N THR A 312 0.53 -12.99 30.04
CA THR A 312 1.63 -12.48 30.86
C THR A 312 2.85 -13.35 30.58
N THR A 313 3.78 -12.86 29.77
CA THR A 313 5.05 -13.56 29.56
C THR A 313 5.84 -13.42 30.88
N ALA A 314 6.03 -14.54 31.57
CA ALA A 314 6.83 -14.64 32.80
C ALA A 314 8.32 -14.59 32.49
#